data_AF-A0A7S2P9A0-F1
#
_entry.id   AF-A0A7S2P9A0-F1
#
_cell.length_a   1.000
_cell.length_b   1.000
_cell.length_c   1.000
_cell.angle_alpha   90.00
_cell.angle_beta   90.00
_cell.angle_gamma   90.00
#
_symmetry.space_group_name_H-M   'P 1'
#
loop_
_entity.id
_entity.type
_entity.pdbx_description
1 polymer ?
#
loop_
_entity_poly.entity_id
_entity_poly.type
_entity_poly.pdbx_seq_one_letter_code
_entity_poly.pdbx_strand_id
1 'polypeptide(L)'
;RPEPITPEYPFGLATVDAHIAVLIGGNRWARDDSEENRLEALRMLVPVGGDRVRDALIIALVGRGGQTRDDSEEVRLEATRALIAFGDEPAFNALVTAATGSGAVAKDANAQVRREASKGLDAIRSRQTRDRLIGKLVGTDDRARHADPKARKEAAWDLVKFRGDKTARDALFKAYTGRAKDPNSSVRITV
;
A
#
# COMPACT_ATOMS: atom_id res chain seq x y z
N ARG A 1 -23.45 25.79 -28.26
CA ARG A 1 -22.31 25.21 -27.50
C ARG A 1 -22.88 24.01 -26.76
N PRO A 2 -22.49 22.76 -27.04
CA PRO A 2 -23.02 21.64 -26.26
C PRO A 2 -22.37 21.68 -24.86
N GLU A 3 -23.20 21.50 -23.83
CA GLU A 3 -22.76 21.40 -22.44
C GLU A 3 -22.00 20.08 -22.20
N PRO A 4 -21.02 20.07 -21.26
CA PRO A 4 -20.29 18.86 -20.95
C PRO A 4 -21.21 17.87 -20.22
N ILE A 5 -21.29 16.64 -20.75
CA ILE A 5 -21.95 15.52 -20.08
C ILE A 5 -21.09 15.15 -18.86
N THR A 6 -21.47 15.61 -17.68
CA THR A 6 -21.01 15.03 -16.42
C THR A 6 -21.75 13.70 -16.24
N PRO A 7 -21.07 12.57 -15.98
CA PRO A 7 -21.77 11.34 -15.65
C PRO A 7 -22.51 11.55 -14.32
N GLU A 8 -23.83 11.68 -14.40
CA GLU A 8 -24.70 11.65 -13.22
C GLU A 8 -24.62 10.24 -12.64
N TYR A 9 -23.82 10.07 -11.58
CA TYR A 9 -24.01 8.96 -10.66
C TYR A 9 -25.27 9.26 -9.82
N PRO A 10 -26.34 8.46 -9.93
CA PRO A 10 -27.66 8.82 -9.39
C PRO A 10 -27.77 8.74 -7.84
N PHE A 11 -26.65 8.63 -7.13
CA PHE A 11 -26.64 8.47 -5.67
C PHE A 11 -25.60 9.43 -5.06
N GLY A 12 -26.08 10.37 -4.23
CA GLY A 12 -25.23 11.35 -3.57
C GLY A 12 -24.10 10.71 -2.76
N LEU A 13 -22.98 11.42 -2.61
CA LEU A 13 -21.77 10.95 -1.91
C LEU A 13 -22.04 10.36 -0.51
N ALA A 14 -23.03 10.88 0.22
CA ALA A 14 -23.44 10.35 1.52
C ALA A 14 -24.10 8.95 1.45
N THR A 15 -24.74 8.61 0.33
CA THR A 15 -25.41 7.32 0.10
C THR A 15 -24.40 6.23 -0.28
N VAL A 16 -23.31 6.59 -0.95
CA VAL A 16 -22.20 5.70 -1.29
C VAL A 16 -21.45 5.27 -0.03
N ASP A 17 -21.15 6.20 0.88
CA ASP A 17 -20.52 5.87 2.17
C ASP A 17 -21.40 4.98 3.05
N ALA A 18 -22.73 5.18 3.03
CA ALA A 18 -23.68 4.31 3.74
C ALA A 18 -23.77 2.91 3.13
N HIS A 19 -23.79 2.78 1.80
CA HIS A 19 -23.77 1.48 1.11
C HIS A 19 -22.44 0.75 1.32
N ILE A 20 -21.31 1.46 1.23
CA ILE A 20 -19.98 0.94 1.54
C ILE A 20 -19.92 0.48 3.01
N ALA A 21 -20.44 1.27 3.95
CA ALA A 21 -20.50 0.89 5.36
C ALA A 21 -21.40 -0.33 5.62
N VAL A 22 -22.49 -0.50 4.85
CA VAL A 22 -23.39 -1.67 4.92
C VAL A 22 -22.77 -2.92 4.29
N LEU A 23 -22.03 -2.77 3.19
CA LEU A 23 -21.31 -3.84 2.50
C LEU A 23 -20.13 -4.33 3.34
N ILE A 24 -19.29 -3.40 3.83
CA ILE A 24 -18.16 -3.74 4.71
C ILE A 24 -18.64 -4.17 6.10
N GLY A 25 -19.74 -3.61 6.59
CA GLY A 25 -20.38 -3.97 7.85
C GLY A 25 -20.87 -5.42 7.84
N GLY A 26 -19.98 -6.32 8.25
CA GLY A 26 -20.19 -7.77 8.26
C GLY A 26 -19.63 -8.53 7.05
N ASN A 27 -18.85 -7.89 6.16
CA ASN A 27 -18.37 -8.47 4.90
C ASN A 27 -19.49 -9.15 4.09
N ARG A 28 -20.65 -8.51 4.02
CA ARG A 28 -21.79 -9.08 3.29
C ARG A 28 -21.51 -9.22 1.80
N TRP A 29 -20.68 -8.33 1.25
CA TRP A 29 -20.20 -8.43 -0.12
C TRP A 29 -19.47 -9.76 -0.40
N ALA A 30 -18.72 -10.29 0.58
CA ALA A 30 -17.99 -11.56 0.44
C ALA A 30 -18.90 -12.80 0.48
N ARG A 31 -20.21 -12.62 0.74
CA ARG A 31 -21.23 -13.67 0.73
C ARG A 31 -22.14 -13.60 -0.49
N ASP A 32 -21.87 -12.69 -1.42
CA ASP A 32 -22.58 -12.67 -2.68
C ASP A 32 -22.18 -13.90 -3.51
N ASP A 33 -23.15 -14.64 -4.01
CA ASP A 33 -22.90 -15.85 -4.79
C ASP A 33 -22.20 -15.54 -6.12
N SER A 34 -22.35 -14.32 -6.64
CA SER A 34 -21.70 -13.87 -7.87
C SER A 34 -20.27 -13.39 -7.61
N GLU A 35 -19.30 -14.13 -8.14
CA GLU A 35 -17.89 -13.73 -8.17
C GLU A 35 -17.68 -12.33 -8.76
N GLU A 36 -18.41 -11.99 -9.82
CA GLU A 36 -18.33 -10.69 -10.49
C GLU A 36 -18.75 -9.55 -9.54
N ASN A 37 -19.83 -9.76 -8.78
CA ASN A 37 -20.28 -8.79 -7.78
C ASN A 37 -19.24 -8.62 -6.67
N ARG A 38 -18.61 -9.71 -6.22
CA ARG A 38 -17.55 -9.66 -5.20
C ARG A 38 -16.32 -8.91 -5.70
N LEU A 39 -15.91 -9.14 -6.95
CA LEU A 39 -14.81 -8.45 -7.61
C LEU A 39 -15.10 -6.96 -7.80
N GLU A 40 -16.28 -6.61 -8.29
CA GLU A 40 -16.67 -5.22 -8.50
C GLU A 40 -16.77 -4.47 -7.17
N ALA A 41 -17.33 -5.10 -6.14
CA ALA A 41 -17.32 -4.55 -4.79
C ALA A 41 -15.90 -4.26 -4.31
N LEU A 42 -14.95 -5.20 -4.45
CA LEU A 42 -13.55 -4.95 -4.10
C LEU A 42 -12.96 -3.76 -4.86
N ARG A 43 -13.13 -3.72 -6.18
CA ARG A 43 -12.61 -2.64 -7.03
C ARG A 43 -13.17 -1.27 -6.65
N MET A 44 -14.42 -1.21 -6.19
CA MET A 44 -15.04 0.03 -5.71
C MET A 44 -14.57 0.42 -4.30
N LEU A 45 -14.19 -0.54 -3.46
CA LEU A 45 -13.71 -0.30 -2.10
C LEU A 45 -12.25 0.16 -2.05
N VAL A 46 -11.40 -0.34 -2.96
CA VAL A 46 -9.95 -0.02 -2.98
C VAL A 46 -9.66 1.49 -3.02
N PRO A 47 -10.31 2.32 -3.86
CA PRO A 47 -10.10 3.76 -3.90
C PRO A 47 -10.54 4.49 -2.62
N VAL A 48 -11.53 3.95 -1.92
CA VAL A 48 -12.09 4.53 -0.68
C VAL A 48 -11.07 4.38 0.45
N GLY A 49 -10.41 3.24 0.51
CA GLY A 49 -9.36 2.96 1.48
C GLY A 49 -9.86 2.88 2.93
N GLY A 50 -8.94 3.01 3.88
CA GLY A 50 -9.22 2.97 5.31
C GLY A 50 -9.22 1.56 5.93
N ASP A 51 -9.23 1.54 7.27
CA ASP A 51 -9.03 0.32 8.06
C ASP A 51 -10.07 -0.77 7.78
N ARG A 52 -11.33 -0.37 7.55
CA ARG A 52 -12.43 -1.28 7.27
C ARG A 52 -12.27 -1.98 5.92
N VAL A 53 -11.85 -1.24 4.89
CA VAL A 53 -11.55 -1.81 3.57
C VAL A 53 -10.37 -2.78 3.67
N ARG A 54 -9.30 -2.37 4.38
CA ARG A 54 -8.15 -3.25 4.63
C ARG A 54 -8.56 -4.55 5.31
N ASP A 55 -9.37 -4.49 6.37
CA ASP A 55 -9.83 -5.68 7.07
C ASP A 55 -10.65 -6.60 6.16
N ALA A 56 -11.54 -6.03 5.33
CA ALA A 56 -12.31 -6.79 4.34
C ALA A 56 -11.40 -7.51 3.33
N LEU A 57 -10.37 -6.83 2.82
CA LEU A 57 -9.37 -7.41 1.92
C LEU A 57 -8.55 -8.53 2.58
N ILE A 58 -8.17 -8.35 3.85
CA ILE A 58 -7.47 -9.40 4.62
C ILE A 58 -8.34 -10.64 4.76
N ILE A 59 -9.63 -10.45 5.09
CA ILE A 59 -10.58 -11.56 5.22
C ILE A 59 -10.75 -12.27 3.88
N ALA A 60 -10.90 -11.54 2.78
CA ALA A 60 -10.98 -12.13 1.45
C ALA A 60 -9.76 -12.99 1.10
N LEU A 61 -8.55 -12.51 1.42
CA LEU A 61 -7.31 -13.20 1.06
C LEU A 61 -7.00 -14.42 1.95
N VAL A 62 -7.03 -14.24 3.27
CA VAL A 62 -6.54 -15.27 4.23
C VAL A 62 -7.57 -15.71 5.27
N GLY A 63 -8.75 -15.08 5.30
CA GLY A 63 -9.74 -15.29 6.36
C GLY A 63 -9.30 -14.66 7.68
N ARG A 64 -10.24 -14.45 8.61
CA ARG A 64 -9.94 -13.92 9.95
C ARG A 64 -11.12 -14.15 10.89
N GLY A 65 -10.85 -14.42 12.16
CA GLY A 65 -11.88 -14.38 13.22
C GLY A 65 -13.10 -15.27 12.97
N GLY A 66 -12.89 -16.51 12.49
CA GLY A 66 -13.96 -17.45 12.16
C GLY A 66 -14.58 -17.26 10.77
N GLN A 67 -14.14 -16.27 10.00
CA GLN A 67 -14.50 -16.11 8.58
C GLN A 67 -13.50 -16.85 7.70
N THR A 68 -14.02 -17.61 6.75
CA THR A 68 -13.24 -18.24 5.68
C THR A 68 -12.82 -17.19 4.65
N ARG A 69 -11.64 -17.39 4.06
CA ARG A 69 -11.22 -16.63 2.88
C ARG A 69 -12.17 -16.87 1.70
N ASP A 70 -12.12 -15.97 0.72
CA ASP A 70 -12.89 -16.11 -0.51
C ASP A 70 -12.46 -17.38 -1.28
N ASP A 71 -13.41 -18.04 -1.92
CA ASP A 71 -13.18 -19.26 -2.69
C ASP A 71 -12.66 -18.96 -4.10
N SER A 72 -13.03 -17.81 -4.68
CA SER A 72 -12.51 -17.34 -5.98
C SER A 72 -11.04 -16.93 -5.86
N GLU A 73 -10.22 -17.47 -6.75
CA GLU A 73 -8.84 -17.05 -6.90
C GLU A 73 -8.69 -15.65 -7.50
N GLU A 74 -9.64 -15.19 -8.32
CA GLU A 74 -9.62 -13.84 -8.88
C GLU A 74 -9.88 -12.81 -7.79
N VAL A 75 -10.86 -13.06 -6.91
CA VAL A 75 -11.15 -12.21 -5.75
C VAL A 75 -9.93 -12.13 -4.82
N ARG A 76 -9.30 -13.27 -4.52
CA ARG A 76 -8.07 -13.29 -3.70
C ARG A 76 -6.90 -12.60 -4.38
N LEU A 77 -6.76 -12.71 -5.70
CA LEU A 77 -5.72 -12.02 -6.46
C LEU A 77 -5.92 -10.51 -6.43
N GLU A 78 -7.15 -10.04 -6.60
CA GLU A 78 -7.46 -8.61 -6.52
C GLU A 78 -7.24 -8.08 -5.10
N ALA A 79 -7.65 -8.84 -4.08
CA ALA A 79 -7.36 -8.51 -2.69
C ALA A 79 -5.85 -8.42 -2.42
N THR A 80 -5.05 -9.30 -3.01
CA THR A 80 -3.58 -9.28 -2.93
C THR A 80 -3.03 -7.97 -3.50
N ARG A 81 -3.44 -7.59 -4.71
CA ARG A 81 -2.99 -6.34 -5.36
C ARG A 81 -3.34 -5.10 -4.54
N ALA A 82 -4.56 -5.08 -4.00
CA ALA A 82 -5.01 -4.00 -3.14
C ALA A 82 -4.19 -3.90 -1.86
N LEU A 83 -3.94 -5.01 -1.17
CA LEU A 83 -3.12 -5.03 0.05
C LEU A 83 -1.67 -4.60 -0.20
N ILE A 84 -1.12 -4.86 -1.40
CA ILE A 84 0.19 -4.35 -1.81
C ILE A 84 0.18 -2.81 -1.89
N ALA A 85 -0.93 -2.22 -2.35
CA ALA A 85 -1.09 -0.77 -2.41
C ALA A 85 -1.21 -0.15 -1.00
N PHE A 86 -1.90 -0.82 -0.06
CA PHE A 86 -1.95 -0.39 1.35
C PHE A 86 -0.54 -0.39 1.98
N GLY A 87 0.16 -1.53 1.91
CA GLY A 87 1.57 -1.63 2.34
C GLY A 87 1.85 -1.37 3.82
N ASP A 88 0.81 -1.28 4.65
CA ASP A 88 0.92 -1.18 6.10
C ASP A 88 1.15 -2.56 6.75
N GLU A 89 1.40 -2.57 8.05
CA GLU A 89 1.74 -3.79 8.78
C GLU A 89 0.66 -4.90 8.72
N PRO A 90 -0.64 -4.60 8.90
CA PRO A 90 -1.68 -5.61 8.74
C PRO A 90 -1.74 -6.19 7.32
N ALA A 91 -1.62 -5.36 6.29
CA ALA A 91 -1.58 -5.83 4.91
C ALA A 91 -0.34 -6.69 4.63
N PHE A 92 0.82 -6.27 5.12
CA PHE A 92 2.06 -7.02 5.01
C PHE A 92 1.95 -8.43 5.63
N ASN A 93 1.37 -8.53 6.82
CA ASN A 93 1.18 -9.81 7.52
C ASN A 93 0.21 -10.75 6.78
N ALA A 94 -0.85 -10.20 6.18
CA ALA A 94 -1.76 -10.97 5.34
C ALA A 94 -1.07 -11.50 4.08
N LEU A 95 -0.25 -10.68 3.42
CA LEU A 95 0.54 -11.08 2.26
C LEU A 95 1.59 -12.16 2.60
N VAL A 96 2.24 -12.07 3.77
CA VAL A 96 3.11 -13.14 4.29
C VAL A 96 2.32 -14.44 4.42
N THR A 97 1.17 -14.38 5.08
CA THR A 97 0.32 -15.56 5.27
C THR A 97 -0.13 -16.17 3.94
N ALA A 98 -0.52 -15.36 2.96
CA ALA A 98 -0.87 -15.86 1.62
C ALA A 98 0.33 -16.50 0.90
N ALA A 99 1.53 -15.94 1.02
CA ALA A 99 2.73 -16.43 0.34
C ALA A 99 3.30 -17.71 0.98
N THR A 100 3.40 -17.74 2.31
CA THR A 100 4.15 -18.78 3.06
C THR A 100 3.28 -19.62 3.99
N GLY A 101 2.05 -19.21 4.26
CA GLY A 101 1.25 -19.71 5.37
C GLY A 101 1.68 -19.08 6.69
N SER A 102 0.86 -19.26 7.73
CA SER A 102 1.13 -18.81 9.09
C SER A 102 0.34 -19.64 10.11
N GLY A 103 1.02 -20.34 11.02
CA GLY A 103 0.39 -21.15 12.07
C GLY A 103 -0.61 -22.15 11.50
N ALA A 104 -1.91 -21.93 11.78
CA ALA A 104 -3.02 -22.76 11.32
C ALA A 104 -3.53 -22.42 9.91
N VAL A 105 -3.06 -21.32 9.29
CA VAL A 105 -3.46 -20.88 7.95
C VAL A 105 -2.44 -21.38 6.93
N ALA A 106 -2.89 -22.25 6.02
CA ALA A 106 -2.07 -22.69 4.91
C ALA A 106 -1.81 -21.54 3.92
N LYS A 107 -0.66 -21.59 3.23
CA LYS A 107 -0.37 -20.70 2.10
C LYS A 107 -1.47 -20.79 1.04
N ASP A 108 -1.59 -19.77 0.19
CA ASP A 108 -2.59 -19.80 -0.87
C ASP A 108 -2.37 -20.98 -1.81
N ALA A 109 -3.45 -21.64 -2.24
CA ALA A 109 -3.38 -22.79 -3.13
C ALA A 109 -3.00 -22.36 -4.56
N ASN A 110 -3.44 -21.17 -4.98
CA ASN A 110 -3.17 -20.64 -6.30
C ASN A 110 -1.74 -20.06 -6.38
N ALA A 111 -0.98 -20.49 -7.39
CA ALA A 111 0.42 -20.09 -7.56
C ALA A 111 0.59 -18.62 -8.00
N GLN A 112 -0.39 -18.04 -8.68
CA GLN A 112 -0.38 -16.64 -9.08
C GLN A 112 -0.59 -15.73 -7.87
N VAL A 113 -1.54 -16.05 -7.00
CA VAL A 113 -1.75 -15.33 -5.72
C VAL A 113 -0.47 -15.32 -4.89
N ARG A 114 0.18 -16.50 -4.71
CA ARG A 114 1.46 -16.58 -3.98
C ARG A 114 2.56 -15.74 -4.60
N ARG A 115 2.71 -15.82 -5.94
CA ARG A 115 3.74 -15.05 -6.67
C ARG A 115 3.51 -13.55 -6.54
N GLU A 116 2.28 -13.09 -6.66
CA GLU A 116 1.93 -11.68 -6.54
C GLU A 116 2.17 -11.18 -5.11
N ALA A 117 1.77 -11.96 -4.09
CA ALA A 117 2.03 -11.64 -2.70
C ALA A 117 3.54 -11.51 -2.42
N SER A 118 4.36 -12.46 -2.87
CA SER A 118 5.82 -12.40 -2.69
C SER A 118 6.45 -11.17 -3.35
N LYS A 119 6.08 -10.87 -4.61
CA LYS A 119 6.55 -9.65 -5.30
C LYS A 119 6.12 -8.39 -4.56
N GLY A 120 4.89 -8.39 -4.06
CA GLY A 120 4.31 -7.34 -3.24
C GLY A 120 5.10 -7.07 -1.96
N LEU A 121 5.49 -8.13 -1.23
CA LEU A 121 6.29 -8.03 -0.01
C LEU A 121 7.66 -7.39 -0.29
N ASP A 122 8.32 -7.77 -1.38
CA ASP A 122 9.59 -7.18 -1.77
C ASP A 122 9.43 -5.70 -2.16
N ALA A 123 8.34 -5.36 -2.88
CA ALA A 123 8.01 -3.98 -3.22
C ALA A 123 7.72 -3.12 -1.97
N ILE A 124 6.98 -3.66 -0.99
CA ILE A 124 6.70 -2.98 0.29
C ILE A 124 8.00 -2.75 1.06
N ARG A 125 8.85 -3.77 1.23
CA ARG A 125 10.14 -3.65 1.92
C ARG A 125 11.06 -2.63 1.25
N SER A 126 11.13 -2.65 -0.08
CA SER A 126 11.89 -1.70 -0.87
C SER A 126 11.40 -0.26 -0.61
N ARG A 127 10.08 -0.06 -0.65
CA ARG A 127 9.44 1.25 -0.36
C ARG A 127 9.71 1.73 1.06
N GLN A 128 9.53 0.87 2.07
CA GLN A 128 9.80 1.18 3.47
C GLN A 128 11.29 1.52 3.70
N THR A 129 12.20 0.80 3.05
CA THR A 129 13.64 1.08 3.10
C THR A 129 13.94 2.46 2.52
N ARG A 130 13.41 2.75 1.32
CA ARG A 130 13.52 4.07 0.68
C ARG A 130 12.99 5.17 1.61
N ASP A 131 11.78 5.02 2.14
CA ASP A 131 11.13 6.05 2.96
C ASP A 131 11.90 6.31 4.27
N ARG A 132 12.47 5.27 4.88
CA ARG A 132 13.37 5.40 6.02
C ARG A 132 14.65 6.17 5.67
N LEU A 133 15.25 5.90 4.50
CA LEU A 133 16.44 6.61 4.04
C LEU A 133 16.12 8.08 3.72
N ILE A 134 14.98 8.35 3.10
CA ILE A 134 14.48 9.72 2.88
C ILE A 134 14.30 10.44 4.21
N GLY A 135 13.68 9.80 5.21
CA GLY A 135 13.53 10.36 6.55
C GLY A 135 14.87 10.71 7.21
N LYS A 136 15.92 9.89 7.02
CA LYS A 136 17.28 10.21 7.48
C LYS A 136 17.89 11.40 6.74
N LEU A 137 17.70 11.49 5.43
CA LEU A 137 18.34 12.52 4.58
C LEU A 137 17.65 13.89 4.70
N VAL A 138 16.32 13.93 4.61
CA VAL A 138 15.53 15.17 4.51
C VAL A 138 14.48 15.33 5.60
N GLY A 139 14.58 14.55 6.70
CA GLY A 139 13.66 14.60 7.83
C GLY A 139 13.34 16.02 8.28
N THR A 140 12.07 16.26 8.59
CA THR A 140 11.54 17.59 8.88
C THR A 140 11.68 17.99 10.35
N ASP A 141 12.03 17.05 11.22
CA ASP A 141 12.32 17.31 12.63
C ASP A 141 13.79 17.74 12.81
N ASP A 142 14.01 18.72 13.70
CA ASP A 142 15.35 19.27 13.95
C ASP A 142 16.36 18.20 14.38
N ARG A 143 15.90 17.09 14.98
CA ARG A 143 16.74 15.94 15.32
C ARG A 143 17.29 15.21 14.09
N ALA A 144 16.54 15.06 13.01
CA ALA A 144 17.05 14.46 11.77
C ALA A 144 17.96 15.42 11.00
N ARG A 145 17.64 16.73 10.99
CA ARG A 145 18.50 17.77 10.40
C ARG A 145 19.83 17.93 11.12
N HIS A 146 19.85 17.69 12.43
CA HIS A 146 21.04 17.67 13.27
C HIS A 146 21.59 16.27 13.53
N ALA A 147 21.07 15.24 12.86
CA ALA A 147 21.65 13.91 12.90
C ALA A 147 23.11 13.94 12.41
N ASP A 148 23.86 12.89 12.68
CA ASP A 148 25.24 12.77 12.21
C ASP A 148 25.32 12.96 10.68
N PRO A 149 26.08 13.96 10.18
CA PRO A 149 26.29 14.16 8.75
C PRO A 149 26.83 12.93 8.02
N LYS A 150 27.53 12.01 8.72
CA LYS A 150 27.94 10.72 8.16
C LYS A 150 26.74 9.83 7.84
N ALA A 151 25.78 9.71 8.76
CA ALA A 151 24.56 8.93 8.55
C ALA A 151 23.70 9.48 7.40
N ARG A 152 23.67 10.81 7.22
CA ARG A 152 22.97 11.42 6.07
C ARG A 152 23.70 11.20 4.74
N LYS A 153 25.03 11.23 4.74
CA LYS A 153 25.84 10.83 3.57
C LYS A 153 25.57 9.37 3.19
N GLU A 154 25.60 8.46 4.15
CA GLU A 154 25.28 7.05 3.91
C GLU A 154 23.86 6.88 3.35
N ALA A 155 22.88 7.61 3.89
CA ALA A 155 21.52 7.60 3.37
C ALA A 155 21.42 8.12 1.93
N ALA A 156 22.16 9.19 1.59
CA ALA A 156 22.27 9.69 0.22
C ALA A 156 22.86 8.64 -0.73
N TRP A 157 23.98 8.01 -0.36
CA TRP A 157 24.60 6.93 -1.14
C TRP A 157 23.65 5.76 -1.38
N ASP A 158 22.89 5.36 -0.36
CA ASP A 158 21.93 4.27 -0.49
C ASP A 158 20.71 4.67 -1.34
N LEU A 159 20.24 5.91 -1.26
CA LEU A 159 19.15 6.40 -2.09
C LEU A 159 19.50 6.42 -3.59
N VAL A 160 20.78 6.60 -3.96
CA VAL A 160 21.24 6.49 -5.35
C VAL A 160 21.01 5.07 -5.92
N LYS A 161 20.94 4.03 -5.08
CA LYS A 161 20.64 2.66 -5.52
C LYS A 161 19.20 2.49 -6.00
N PHE A 162 18.28 3.37 -5.58
CA PHE A 162 16.88 3.40 -6.05
C PHE A 162 16.77 4.13 -7.40
N ARG A 163 17.57 3.71 -8.39
CA ARG A 163 17.59 4.33 -9.72
C ARG A 163 16.20 4.26 -10.36
N GLY A 164 15.74 5.39 -10.88
CA GLY A 164 14.42 5.52 -11.52
C GLY A 164 13.30 5.93 -10.55
N ASP A 165 13.46 5.74 -9.24
CA ASP A 165 12.47 6.17 -8.25
C ASP A 165 12.43 7.70 -8.14
N LYS A 166 11.27 8.28 -8.51
CA LYS A 166 11.07 9.73 -8.46
C LYS A 166 11.16 10.29 -7.04
N THR A 167 10.64 9.58 -6.05
CA THR A 167 10.63 10.00 -4.64
C THR A 167 12.06 10.09 -4.08
N ALA A 168 12.88 9.08 -4.36
CA ALA A 168 14.30 9.07 -3.99
C ALA A 168 15.05 10.21 -4.68
N ARG A 169 14.82 10.41 -5.98
CA ARG A 169 15.41 11.53 -6.75
C ARG A 169 15.03 12.90 -6.18
N ASP A 170 13.74 13.10 -5.88
CA ASP A 170 13.24 14.36 -5.33
C ASP A 170 13.82 14.63 -3.93
N ALA A 171 14.03 13.58 -3.12
CA ALA A 171 14.69 13.70 -1.82
C ALA A 171 16.18 14.10 -1.93
N LEU A 172 16.93 13.45 -2.84
CA LEU A 172 18.32 13.80 -3.14
C LEU A 172 18.42 15.27 -3.62
N PHE A 173 17.53 15.66 -4.53
CA PHE A 173 17.47 17.03 -5.03
C PHE A 173 17.15 18.05 -3.93
N LYS A 174 16.22 17.74 -3.02
CA LYS A 174 15.92 18.59 -1.84
C LYS A 174 17.11 18.76 -0.91
N ALA A 175 17.90 17.71 -0.70
CA ALA A 175 19.10 17.75 0.14
C ALA A 175 20.19 18.64 -0.47
N TYR A 176 20.33 18.61 -1.80
CA TYR A 176 21.26 19.45 -2.55
C TYR A 176 20.80 20.91 -2.62
N THR A 177 19.53 21.09 -2.98
CA THR A 177 18.92 22.37 -3.38
C THR A 177 17.51 22.51 -2.81
N GLY A 178 17.23 23.62 -2.12
CA GLY A 178 15.89 23.95 -1.65
C GLY A 178 15.87 24.68 -0.30
N ARG A 179 14.67 25.00 0.19
CA ARG A 179 14.46 25.59 1.54
C ARG A 179 14.86 24.64 2.68
N ALA A 180 14.95 23.33 2.39
CA ALA A 180 15.39 22.29 3.32
C ALA A 180 16.75 21.68 2.93
N LYS A 181 17.60 22.48 2.26
CA LYS A 181 18.97 22.11 1.88
C LYS A 181 19.76 21.62 3.11
N ASP A 182 20.57 20.59 2.93
CA ASP A 182 21.40 20.06 4.02
C ASP A 182 22.37 21.14 4.52
N PRO A 183 22.48 21.40 5.84
CA PRO A 183 23.41 22.39 6.37
C PRO A 183 24.89 21.99 6.12
N ASN A 184 25.21 20.70 6.02
CA ASN A 184 26.56 20.20 5.85
C ASN A 184 26.96 20.10 4.36
N SER A 185 28.05 20.78 3.97
CA SER A 185 28.55 20.81 2.59
C SER A 185 28.96 19.45 2.06
N SER A 186 29.52 18.56 2.89
CA SER A 186 29.91 17.23 2.45
C SER A 186 28.72 16.34 2.12
N VAL A 187 27.58 16.50 2.81
CA VAL A 187 26.35 15.79 2.44
C VAL A 187 25.87 16.28 1.07
N ARG A 188 25.92 17.58 0.82
CA ARG A 188 25.52 18.17 -0.47
C ARG A 188 26.37 17.70 -1.64
N ILE A 189 27.68 17.53 -1.47
CA ILE A 189 28.55 17.05 -2.56
C ILE A 189 28.30 15.56 -2.88
N THR A 190 27.66 14.83 -1.96
CA THR A 190 27.41 13.39 -2.10
C THR A 190 26.17 13.06 -2.94
N VAL A 191 25.21 13.98 -2.99
CA VAL A 191 23.92 13.84 -3.71
C VAL A 191 24.00 14.37 -5.13
#